data_AF-A0A2G2GBQ9-F1
#
_entry.id   AF-A0A2G2GBQ9-F1
#
_cell.length_a   1.000
_cell.length_b   1.000
_cell.length_c   1.000
_cell.angle_alpha   90.00
_cell.angle_beta   90.00
_cell.angle_gamma   90.00
#
_symmetry.space_group_name_H-M   'P 1'
#
loop_
_entity.id
_entity.type
_entity.pdbx_description
1 polymer ?
#
loop_
_entity_poly.entity_id
_entity_poly.type
_entity_poly.pdbx_seq_one_letter_code
_entity_poly.pdbx_strand_id
1 'polypeptide(L)'
;MDIELGIIIIKEVARENGFKITDGTSSFQIFKDRVHPESFKVQKKNDDLLIYQWEDEDYGKNCIYSLRSLNDIVKFCNVLIASTDIRGGRTKD
;
A
#
# COMPACT_ATOMS: atom_id res chain seq x y z
N MET A 1 1.44 17.10 -7.76
CA MET A 1 2.52 16.34 -7.10
C MET A 1 3.28 15.57 -8.18
N ASP A 2 4.58 15.34 -8.04
CA ASP A 2 5.25 14.38 -8.93
C ASP A 2 4.78 12.96 -8.57
N ILE A 3 3.84 12.45 -9.37
CA ILE A 3 3.22 11.13 -9.17
C ILE A 3 4.24 10.01 -9.35
N GLU A 4 5.18 10.17 -10.28
CA GLU A 4 6.18 9.14 -10.57
C GLU A 4 7.14 9.01 -9.39
N LEU A 5 7.58 10.16 -8.83
CA LEU A 5 8.36 10.18 -7.59
C LEU A 5 7.58 9.53 -6.44
N GLY A 6 6.28 9.80 -6.32
CA GLY A 6 5.45 9.20 -5.27
C GLY A 6 5.32 7.68 -5.39
N ILE A 7 5.15 7.16 -6.61
CA ILE A 7 5.15 5.73 -6.88
C ILE A 7 6.49 5.09 -6.51
N ILE A 8 7.61 5.75 -6.86
CA ILE A 8 8.96 5.28 -6.50
C ILE A 8 9.10 5.18 -4.99
N ILE A 9 8.77 6.24 -4.24
CA ILE A 9 8.88 6.26 -2.76
C ILE A 9 8.06 5.13 -2.14
N ILE A 10 6.79 4.99 -2.54
CA ILE A 10 5.90 3.94 -2.00
C ILE A 10 6.49 2.55 -2.26
N LYS A 11 7.02 2.31 -3.46
CA LYS A 11 7.59 1.01 -3.83
C LYS A 11 8.86 0.69 -3.06
N GLU A 12 9.75 1.66 -2.89
CA GLU A 12 10.99 1.46 -2.12
C GLU A 12 10.68 1.19 -0.65
N VAL A 13 9.84 2.01 -0.01
CA VAL A 13 9.45 1.79 1.40
C VAL A 13 8.78 0.42 1.58
N ALA A 14 7.87 0.05 0.69
CA ALA A 14 7.22 -1.27 0.73
C ALA A 14 8.23 -2.42 0.62
N ARG A 15 9.21 -2.33 -0.31
CA ARG A 15 10.27 -3.35 -0.47
C ARG A 15 11.15 -3.46 0.77
N GLU A 16 11.59 -2.33 1.32
CA GLU A 16 12.41 -2.30 2.54
C GLU A 16 11.69 -2.96 3.73
N ASN A 17 10.36 -2.86 3.76
CA ASN A 17 9.52 -3.46 4.79
C ASN A 17 9.07 -4.90 4.47
N GLY A 18 9.63 -5.52 3.42
CA GLY A 18 9.39 -6.91 3.07
C GLY A 18 8.06 -7.20 2.38
N PHE A 19 7.40 -6.17 1.82
CA PHE A 19 6.28 -6.39 0.92
C PHE A 19 6.74 -6.81 -0.47
N LYS A 20 5.94 -7.66 -1.10
CA LYS A 20 5.97 -7.94 -2.53
C LYS A 20 5.12 -6.91 -3.26
N ILE A 21 5.53 -6.58 -4.46
CA ILE A 21 4.88 -5.56 -5.28
C ILE A 21 4.66 -6.15 -6.68
N THR A 22 3.46 -5.97 -7.24
CA THR A 22 3.23 -6.29 -8.66
C THR A 22 3.78 -5.20 -9.56
N ASP A 23 4.21 -5.57 -10.76
CA ASP A 23 4.61 -4.58 -11.75
C ASP A 23 3.42 -3.81 -12.30
N GLY A 24 3.64 -2.53 -12.58
CA GLY A 24 2.62 -1.60 -13.09
C GLY A 24 2.92 -0.15 -12.75
N THR A 25 2.66 0.74 -13.71
CA THR A 25 2.86 2.19 -13.61
C THR A 25 1.56 2.94 -13.30
N SER A 26 0.43 2.47 -13.82
CA SER A 26 -0.89 3.04 -13.54
C SER A 26 -1.60 2.37 -12.35
N SER A 27 -1.29 1.11 -12.04
CA SER A 27 -1.79 0.41 -10.87
C SER A 27 -0.83 -0.69 -10.44
N PHE A 28 -0.66 -0.89 -9.14
CA PHE A 28 0.14 -1.96 -8.57
C PHE A 28 -0.42 -2.39 -7.21
N GLN A 29 -0.07 -3.59 -6.78
CA GLN A 29 -0.47 -4.16 -5.50
C GLN A 29 0.75 -4.26 -4.59
N ILE A 30 0.53 -4.13 -3.28
CA ILE A 30 1.51 -4.25 -2.20
C ILE A 30 0.97 -5.29 -1.22
N PHE A 31 1.71 -6.37 -0.97
CA PHE A 31 1.23 -7.49 -0.14
C PHE A 31 2.41 -8.29 0.45
N LYS A 32 2.25 -8.95 1.60
CA LYS A 32 3.33 -9.79 2.19
C LYS A 32 3.30 -11.24 1.71
N ASP A 33 2.14 -11.87 1.83
CA ASP A 33 1.93 -13.29 1.52
C ASP A 33 0.78 -13.52 0.53
N ARG A 34 0.73 -14.72 -0.04
CA ARG A 34 -0.30 -15.12 -1.04
C ARG A 34 -1.73 -15.17 -0.47
N VAL A 35 -1.90 -15.06 0.85
CA VAL A 35 -3.16 -15.36 1.55
C VAL A 35 -3.57 -14.19 2.45
N HIS A 36 -3.70 -13.00 1.87
CA HIS A 36 -4.80 -12.03 2.09
C HIS A 36 -5.27 -11.62 3.53
N PRO A 37 -4.43 -11.08 4.43
CA PRO A 37 -4.97 -10.17 5.46
C PRO A 37 -4.59 -8.71 5.23
N GLU A 38 -3.48 -8.41 4.54
CA GLU A 38 -2.98 -7.05 4.38
C GLU A 38 -2.38 -6.85 3.00
N SER A 39 -3.26 -6.48 2.07
CA SER A 39 -2.88 -6.11 0.71
C SER A 39 -3.47 -4.75 0.36
N PHE A 40 -2.63 -3.87 -0.19
CA PHE A 40 -3.06 -2.57 -0.72
C PHE A 40 -2.96 -2.59 -2.24
N LYS A 41 -3.93 -1.97 -2.91
CA LYS A 41 -3.85 -1.63 -4.32
C LYS A 41 -3.70 -0.13 -4.46
N VAL A 42 -2.65 0.27 -5.16
CA VAL A 42 -2.40 1.66 -5.54
C VAL A 42 -2.84 1.83 -6.98
N GLN A 43 -3.60 2.89 -7.25
CA GLN A 43 -4.07 3.22 -8.59
C GLN A 43 -3.89 4.71 -8.85
N LYS A 44 -3.17 5.04 -9.92
CA LYS A 44 -3.04 6.40 -10.44
C LYS A 44 -4.37 6.82 -11.06
N LYS A 45 -4.89 7.98 -10.65
CA LYS A 45 -6.07 8.60 -11.25
C LYS A 45 -5.87 10.11 -11.28
N ASN A 46 -5.78 10.68 -12.48
CA ASN A 46 -5.44 12.10 -12.67
C ASN A 46 -4.13 12.43 -11.93
N ASP A 47 -4.19 13.39 -11.00
CA ASP A 47 -3.07 13.86 -10.18
C ASP A 47 -3.02 13.23 -8.77
N ASP A 48 -3.80 12.16 -8.55
CA ASP A 48 -3.92 11.47 -7.27
C ASP A 48 -3.42 10.02 -7.37
N LEU A 49 -2.86 9.51 -6.27
CA LEU A 49 -2.72 8.07 -6.03
C LEU A 49 -3.84 7.62 -5.10
N LEU A 50 -4.68 6.71 -5.58
CA LEU A 50 -5.79 6.13 -4.83
C LEU A 50 -5.35 4.80 -4.21
N ILE A 51 -5.61 4.66 -2.93
CA ILE A 51 -5.29 3.45 -2.16
C ILE A 51 -6.58 2.72 -1.85
N TYR A 52 -6.59 1.44 -2.18
CA TYR A 52 -7.65 0.50 -1.84
C TYR A 52 -7.06 -0.60 -0.97
N GLN A 53 -7.83 -1.07 0.00
CA GLN A 53 -7.46 -2.20 0.83
C GLN A 53 -8.21 -3.44 0.38
N TRP A 54 -7.55 -4.59 0.49
CA TRP A 54 -8.20 -5.87 0.30
C TRP A 54 -9.19 -6.13 1.43
N GLU A 55 -10.44 -6.38 1.06
CA GLU A 55 -11.56 -6.73 1.93
C GLU A 55 -12.10 -8.09 1.47
N ASP A 56 -11.90 -9.12 2.30
CA ASP A 56 -12.31 -10.51 2.07
C ASP A 56 -11.79 -11.12 0.75
N GLU A 57 -12.46 -10.82 -0.37
CA GLU A 57 -12.28 -11.43 -1.68
C GLU A 57 -11.92 -10.44 -2.80
N ASP A 58 -11.92 -9.12 -2.55
CA ASP A 58 -11.52 -8.10 -3.53
C ASP A 58 -10.93 -6.86 -2.86
N TYR A 59 -10.32 -5.97 -3.65
CA TYR A 59 -10.06 -4.61 -3.21
C TYR A 59 -11.40 -3.89 -3.13
N GLY A 60 -11.81 -3.48 -1.91
CA GLY A 60 -13.10 -2.84 -1.68
C GLY A 60 -13.37 -1.70 -2.67
N LYS A 61 -14.65 -1.44 -2.99
CA LYS A 61 -15.04 -0.40 -3.98
C LYS A 61 -14.61 1.00 -3.56
N ASN A 62 -14.39 1.20 -2.27
CA ASN A 62 -14.09 2.50 -1.69
C ASN A 62 -12.58 2.70 -1.58
N CYS A 63 -12.12 3.80 -2.14
CA CYS A 63 -10.77 4.29 -1.91
C CYS A 63 -10.65 4.70 -0.44
N ILE A 64 -9.69 4.13 0.29
CA ILE A 64 -9.45 4.46 1.70
C ILE A 64 -8.55 5.68 1.86
N TYR A 65 -7.60 5.91 0.93
CA TYR A 65 -6.74 7.09 0.92
C TYR A 65 -6.57 7.67 -0.47
N SER A 66 -6.70 8.98 -0.61
CA SER A 66 -6.34 9.73 -1.82
C SER A 66 -5.11 10.58 -1.53
N LEU A 67 -3.97 10.19 -2.11
CA LEU A 67 -2.68 10.85 -1.87
C LEU A 67 -2.49 11.94 -2.92
N ARG A 68 -2.49 13.20 -2.49
CA ARG A 68 -2.41 14.39 -3.36
C ARG A 68 -1.13 15.19 -3.17
N SER A 69 -0.40 14.88 -2.11
CA SER A 69 0.81 15.58 -1.72
C SER A 69 1.87 14.60 -1.23
N LEU A 70 3.13 15.06 -1.19
CA LEU A 70 4.22 14.29 -0.61
C LEU A 70 3.97 13.94 0.87
N ASN A 71 3.29 14.81 1.61
CA ASN A 71 2.91 14.55 2.99
C ASN A 71 1.95 13.36 3.10
N ASP A 72 1.01 13.22 2.17
CA ASP A 72 0.09 12.07 2.15
C ASP A 72 0.83 10.78 1.82
N ILE A 73 1.81 10.84 0.90
CA ILE A 73 2.70 9.71 0.61
C ILE A 73 3.45 9.28 1.87
N VAL A 74 4.05 10.23 2.60
CA VAL A 74 4.79 9.92 3.84
C VAL A 74 3.87 9.29 4.88
N LYS A 75 2.65 9.81 5.05
CA LYS A 75 1.66 9.20 5.96
C LYS A 75 1.29 7.78 5.54
N PHE A 76 1.09 7.53 4.26
CA PHE A 76 0.82 6.18 3.77
C PHE A 76 2.02 5.24 3.95
N CYS A 77 3.24 5.74 3.76
CA CYS A 77 4.46 4.99 4.05
C CYS A 77 4.54 4.60 5.55
N ASN A 78 4.14 5.50 6.45
CA ASN A 78 4.04 5.17 7.87
C ASN A 78 2.98 4.09 8.16
N VAL A 79 1.89 4.02 7.39
CA VAL A 79 0.91 2.92 7.49
C VAL A 79 1.56 1.59 7.08
N LEU A 80 2.31 1.57 5.98
CA LEU A 80 3.04 0.38 5.54
C LEU A 80 4.05 -0.10 6.57
N ILE A 81 4.79 0.82 7.19
CA ILE A 81 5.75 0.50 8.26
C ILE A 81 5.02 -0.01 9.51
N ALA A 82 3.92 0.65 9.92
CA ALA A 82 3.18 0.22 11.09
C ALA A 82 2.53 -1.16 10.91
N SER A 83 2.05 -1.50 9.70
CA SER A 83 1.49 -2.83 9.44
C SER A 83 2.56 -3.92 9.40
N THR A 84 3.85 -3.59 9.30
CA THR A 84 4.92 -4.59 9.35
C THR A 84 5.35 -4.98 10.75
N ASP A 85 5.32 -4.02 11.66
CA ASP A 85 5.74 -4.18 13.06
C ASP A 85 4.62 -4.70 13.97
N ILE A 86 3.35 -4.44 13.64
CA ILE A 86 2.21 -4.96 14.40
C ILE A 86 1.91 -6.41 13.97
N ARG A 87 2.84 -7.33 14.21
CA ARG A 87 2.48 -8.75 14.26
C ARG A 87 1.72 -8.99 15.55
N GLY A 88 0.40 -9.15 15.48
CA GLY A 88 -0.37 -9.69 16.60
C GLY A 88 0.26 -11.02 17.03
N GLY A 89 0.85 -11.04 18.23
CA GLY A 89 1.46 -12.24 18.78
C GLY A 89 0.40 -13.33 18.88
N ARG A 90 0.46 -14.33 18.00
CA ARG A 90 -0.15 -15.62 18.29
C ARG A 90 0.70 -16.24 19.40
N THR A 91 0.29 -16.04 20.65
CA THR A 91 0.66 -16.95 21.72
C THR A 91 0.23 -18.33 21.24
N LYS A 92 1.19 -19.21 20.96
CA LYS A 92 0.91 -20.63 20.80
C LYS A 92 0.47 -21.10 22.18
N ASP A 93 -0.83 -21.24 22.38
CA ASP A 93 -1.38 -22.10 23.43
C ASP A 93 -1.05 -23.57 23.09
#